data_AF-A9NPW7-F1
#
_entry.id   AF-A9NPW7-F1
#
_cell.length_a   1.000
_cell.length_b   1.000
_cell.length_c   1.000
_cell.angle_alpha   90.00
_cell.angle_beta   90.00
_cell.angle_gamma   90.00
#
_symmetry.space_group_name_H-M   'P 1'
#
loop_
_entity.id
_entity.type
_entity.pdbx_description
1 polymer ?
#
loop_
_entity_poly.entity_id
_entity_poly.type
_entity_poly.pdbx_seq_one_letter_code
_entity_poly.pdbx_strand_id
1 'polypeptide(L)'
;MFELPISLIPGTNDIALLSVMVGLPNSGGHFERKIAGISTVTLRGFKDGTRDLSQELWTYQIGLLGEMSTIYSDVGFISVNWTSSSTPNPPLTWYKAVIDVPDGDEPVILDLSSMGKGQAWINGEHIGRYWISFLAPLGDCSKCDYRGNYSLHKCATNCGQPSQTLYHVPRSWLRPTGNLLVLFEETGGDPSKVSLLTRSIDSVCAHAFETHPPSIQSWQKTKVNSEVLRENVEPSLQLDCSVGRRISSIKFASFGNPKGVCGNFMKGTCHSVESEKAVEKACLGQHGCSITNSPKEFGGDACVGTVKSLAVEATCS
;
A
#
# COMPACT_ATOMS: atom_id res chain seq x y z
N MET A 1 29.66 5.81 0.48
CA MET A 1 30.89 5.19 -0.06
C MET A 1 30.70 3.69 0.07
N PHE A 2 30.82 2.97 -1.04
CA PHE A 2 30.66 1.52 -1.09
C PHE A 2 32.05 0.89 -1.24
N GLU A 3 32.38 -0.07 -0.38
CA GLU A 3 33.68 -0.75 -0.38
C GLU A 3 33.41 -2.25 -0.17
N LEU A 4 33.88 -3.07 -1.12
CA LEU A 4 33.76 -4.51 -1.06
C LEU A 4 35.09 -5.16 -1.43
N PRO A 5 35.50 -6.22 -0.73
CA PRO A 5 36.61 -7.05 -1.19
C PRO A 5 36.21 -7.79 -2.46
N ILE A 6 37.08 -7.78 -3.46
CA ILE A 6 36.91 -8.53 -4.71
C ILE A 6 38.08 -9.50 -4.89
N SER A 7 37.82 -10.61 -5.58
CA SER A 7 38.87 -11.55 -5.97
C SER A 7 39.28 -11.27 -7.41
N LEU A 8 40.58 -11.06 -7.61
CA LEU A 8 41.17 -10.86 -8.93
C LEU A 8 42.06 -12.05 -9.29
N ILE A 9 42.07 -12.41 -10.57
CA ILE A 9 42.98 -13.43 -11.11
C ILE A 9 44.21 -12.75 -11.73
N PRO A 10 45.35 -13.48 -11.86
CA PRO A 10 46.48 -12.99 -12.64
C PRO A 10 46.08 -12.69 -14.09
N GLY A 11 46.42 -11.50 -14.59
CA GLY A 11 46.12 -11.06 -15.96
C GLY A 11 44.90 -10.14 -16.04
N THR A 12 44.16 -10.25 -17.15
CA THR A 12 42.99 -9.41 -17.43
C THR A 12 41.80 -9.84 -16.56
N ASN A 13 41.12 -8.86 -15.97
CA ASN A 13 39.91 -9.06 -15.18
C ASN A 13 38.82 -8.14 -15.72
N ASP A 14 37.61 -8.67 -15.90
CA ASP A 14 36.45 -7.88 -16.31
C ASP A 14 35.66 -7.44 -15.08
N ILE A 15 35.52 -6.13 -14.89
CA ILE A 15 34.75 -5.55 -13.79
C ILE A 15 33.49 -4.91 -14.37
N ALA A 16 32.34 -5.53 -14.12
CA ALA A 16 31.04 -5.00 -14.51
C ALA A 16 30.35 -4.35 -13.31
N LEU A 17 29.97 -3.08 -13.44
CA LEU A 17 29.26 -2.33 -12.42
C LEU A 17 27.86 -1.97 -12.92
N LEU A 18 26.83 -2.53 -12.28
CA LEU A 18 25.44 -2.16 -12.56
C LEU A 18 25.04 -0.96 -11.70
N SER A 19 24.79 0.18 -12.34
CA SER A 19 24.24 1.36 -11.66
C SER A 19 22.75 1.46 -11.92
N VAL A 20 21.95 1.56 -10.85
CA VAL A 20 20.49 1.57 -10.92
C VAL A 20 19.94 2.85 -10.31
N MET A 21 18.96 3.48 -10.98
CA MET A 21 18.22 4.63 -10.46
C MET A 21 16.82 4.20 -10.04
N VAL A 22 16.34 4.75 -8.91
CA VAL A 22 14.99 4.51 -8.38
C VAL A 22 14.23 5.83 -8.39
N GLY A 23 13.86 6.26 -9.59
CA GLY A 23 13.31 7.60 -9.84
C GLY A 23 14.41 8.67 -9.92
N LEU A 24 13.99 9.87 -10.30
CA LEU A 24 14.82 11.07 -10.31
C LEU A 24 14.35 12.04 -9.21
N PRO A 25 15.24 12.89 -8.67
CA PRO A 25 14.84 13.96 -7.77
C PRO A 25 13.73 14.82 -8.36
N ASN A 26 12.71 15.14 -7.56
CA ASN A 26 11.51 15.88 -7.98
C ASN A 26 11.21 17.11 -7.12
N SER A 27 12.11 17.50 -6.21
CA SER A 27 11.96 18.68 -5.35
C SER A 27 13.32 19.18 -4.84
N GLY A 28 13.38 20.46 -4.43
CA GLY A 28 14.59 21.14 -3.93
C GLY A 28 15.13 22.22 -4.87
N GLY A 29 16.11 23.00 -4.42
CA GLY A 29 16.80 23.95 -5.30
C GLY A 29 17.74 23.22 -6.27
N HIS A 30 17.67 23.55 -7.57
CA HIS A 30 18.53 23.00 -8.61
C HIS A 30 18.58 21.46 -8.68
N PHE A 31 17.46 20.77 -8.40
CA PHE A 31 17.45 19.31 -8.37
C PHE A 31 17.74 18.69 -9.75
N GLU A 32 17.52 19.44 -10.84
CA GLU A 32 17.87 19.06 -12.21
C GLU A 32 19.38 18.90 -12.44
N ARG A 33 20.21 19.49 -11.56
CA ARG A 33 21.67 19.39 -11.65
C ARG A 33 22.25 18.21 -10.88
N LYS A 34 21.42 17.44 -10.16
CA LYS A 34 21.89 16.29 -9.41
C LYS A 34 22.34 15.18 -10.36
N ILE A 35 23.53 14.67 -10.12
CA ILE A 35 24.14 13.59 -10.91
C ILE A 35 23.83 12.25 -10.22
N ALA A 36 23.51 11.24 -11.01
CA ALA A 36 23.40 9.85 -10.58
C ALA A 36 24.38 8.99 -11.38
N GLY A 37 24.75 7.84 -10.85
CA GLY A 37 25.71 6.94 -11.48
C GLY A 37 27.04 6.87 -10.75
N ILE A 38 27.99 6.18 -11.37
CA ILE A 38 29.33 5.94 -10.85
C ILE A 38 30.24 7.07 -11.34
N SER A 39 30.88 7.78 -10.41
CA SER A 39 31.79 8.89 -10.73
C SER A 39 33.25 8.61 -10.38
N THR A 40 33.50 7.82 -9.34
CA THR A 40 34.84 7.51 -8.85
C THR A 40 34.95 6.04 -8.46
N VAL A 41 35.99 5.35 -8.94
CA VAL A 41 36.25 3.93 -8.64
C VAL A 41 37.74 3.76 -8.34
N THR A 42 38.05 3.22 -7.17
CA THR A 42 39.44 2.93 -6.78
C THR A 42 39.57 1.49 -6.32
N LEU A 43 40.69 0.84 -6.64
CA LEU A 43 41.05 -0.48 -6.15
C LEU A 43 42.25 -0.38 -5.21
N ARG A 44 42.11 -0.96 -4.02
CA ARG A 44 43.11 -0.96 -2.95
C ARG A 44 43.65 -2.37 -2.70
N GLY A 45 44.80 -2.46 -2.04
CA GLY A 45 45.39 -3.74 -1.64
C GLY A 45 46.48 -4.28 -2.58
N PHE A 46 46.86 -3.53 -3.61
CA PHE A 46 48.05 -3.85 -4.40
C PHE A 46 49.32 -3.43 -3.66
N LYS A 47 50.43 -4.16 -3.90
CA LYS A 47 51.73 -3.89 -3.27
C LYS A 47 52.29 -2.52 -3.61
N ASP A 48 51.96 -2.00 -4.78
CA ASP A 48 52.40 -0.71 -5.31
C ASP A 48 51.36 0.40 -5.13
N GLY A 49 50.35 0.17 -4.27
CA GLY A 49 49.43 1.19 -3.80
C GLY A 49 48.00 1.04 -4.33
N THR A 50 47.30 2.17 -4.42
CA THR A 50 45.91 2.24 -4.90
C THR A 50 45.89 2.52 -6.40
N ARG A 51 45.02 1.83 -7.12
CA ARG A 51 44.73 2.10 -8.53
C ARG A 51 43.44 2.91 -8.63
N ASP A 52 43.47 4.00 -9.38
CA ASP A 52 42.28 4.79 -9.70
C ASP A 52 41.78 4.41 -11.09
N LEU A 53 40.60 3.79 -11.17
CA LEU A 53 39.98 3.38 -12.43
C LEU A 53 39.11 4.49 -13.04
N SER A 54 38.94 5.61 -12.36
CA SER A 54 38.02 6.68 -12.78
C SER A 54 38.47 7.37 -14.07
N GLN A 55 39.75 7.28 -14.42
CA GLN A 55 40.34 7.86 -15.63
C GLN A 55 40.69 6.81 -16.70
N GLU A 56 40.38 5.54 -16.45
CA GLU A 56 40.61 4.46 -17.42
C GLU A 56 39.51 4.44 -18.50
N LEU A 57 39.69 3.59 -19.52
CA LEU A 57 38.69 3.42 -20.57
C LEU A 57 37.48 2.64 -20.04
N TRP A 58 36.27 3.22 -20.17
CA TRP A 58 35.01 2.59 -19.77
C TRP A 58 34.14 2.22 -20.97
N THR A 59 33.50 1.06 -20.90
CA THR A 59 32.43 0.64 -21.80
C THR A 59 31.07 0.76 -21.12
N TYR A 60 30.06 1.20 -21.87
CA TYR A 60 28.70 1.43 -21.34
C TYR A 60 27.66 0.60 -22.08
N GLN A 61 26.73 0.02 -21.32
CA GLN A 61 25.51 -0.60 -21.82
C GLN A 61 24.31 0.04 -21.10
N ILE A 62 23.34 0.51 -21.89
CA ILE A 62 22.12 1.13 -21.34
C ILE A 62 21.05 0.06 -21.18
N GLY A 63 20.59 -0.16 -19.96
CA GLY A 63 19.51 -1.12 -19.67
C GLY A 63 19.93 -2.59 -19.75
N LEU A 64 18.94 -3.46 -19.55
CA LEU A 64 19.14 -4.91 -19.49
C LEU A 64 18.83 -5.56 -20.84
N LEU A 65 19.52 -6.67 -21.17
CA LEU A 65 19.29 -7.39 -22.43
C LEU A 65 17.84 -7.89 -22.56
N GLY A 66 17.21 -8.29 -21.45
CA GLY A 66 15.79 -8.67 -21.42
C GLY A 66 14.84 -7.51 -21.71
N GLU A 67 15.22 -6.28 -21.31
CA GLU A 67 14.47 -5.07 -21.64
C GLU A 67 14.61 -4.73 -23.13
N MET A 68 15.84 -4.77 -23.66
CA MET A 68 16.10 -4.53 -25.09
C MET A 68 15.35 -5.50 -26.00
N SER A 69 15.24 -6.77 -25.57
CA SER A 69 14.52 -7.82 -26.31
C SER A 69 13.01 -7.83 -26.00
N THR A 70 12.53 -6.92 -25.14
CA THR A 70 11.12 -6.78 -24.75
C THR A 70 10.49 -8.10 -24.30
N ILE A 71 11.22 -8.91 -23.54
CA ILE A 71 10.81 -10.30 -23.22
C ILE A 71 9.56 -10.39 -22.32
N TYR A 72 9.11 -9.25 -21.81
CA TYR A 72 7.85 -9.07 -21.09
C TYR A 72 6.61 -8.92 -22.00
N SER A 73 6.80 -8.86 -23.33
CA SER A 73 5.72 -8.74 -24.32
C SER A 73 5.32 -10.09 -24.94
N ASP A 74 4.12 -10.15 -25.52
CA ASP A 74 3.57 -11.33 -26.21
C ASP A 74 4.46 -11.83 -27.36
N VAL A 75 5.29 -10.97 -27.96
CA VAL A 75 6.20 -11.35 -29.06
C VAL A 75 7.62 -11.59 -28.53
N GLY A 76 8.13 -10.67 -27.71
CA GLY A 76 9.51 -10.70 -27.24
C GLY A 76 9.83 -11.91 -26.39
N PHE A 77 8.87 -12.47 -25.65
CA PHE A 77 9.12 -13.63 -24.79
C PHE A 77 9.56 -14.88 -25.56
N ILE A 78 9.24 -15.00 -26.85
CA ILE A 78 9.60 -16.16 -27.69
C ILE A 78 11.06 -16.07 -28.16
N SER A 79 11.68 -14.89 -28.07
CA SER A 79 13.05 -14.66 -28.56
C SER A 79 14.14 -15.25 -27.66
N VAL A 80 13.77 -15.80 -26.49
CA VAL A 80 14.71 -16.35 -25.51
C VAL A 80 14.29 -17.74 -25.06
N ASN A 81 15.28 -18.56 -24.68
CA ASN A 81 15.05 -19.89 -24.14
C ASN A 81 14.76 -19.81 -22.63
N TRP A 82 13.51 -20.04 -22.27
CA TRP A 82 13.09 -20.13 -20.88
C TRP A 82 13.33 -21.54 -20.33
N THR A 83 13.78 -21.63 -19.08
CA THR A 83 13.97 -22.89 -18.37
C THR A 83 13.15 -22.91 -17.09
N SER A 84 12.64 -24.09 -16.73
CA SER A 84 12.06 -24.30 -15.40
C SER A 84 13.17 -24.46 -14.37
N SER A 85 13.08 -23.75 -13.25
CA SER A 85 14.02 -23.87 -12.13
C SER A 85 13.26 -24.14 -10.85
N SER A 86 13.72 -25.11 -10.06
CA SER A 86 13.16 -25.47 -8.75
C SER A 86 13.90 -24.80 -7.59
N THR A 87 14.93 -24.01 -7.88
CA THR A 87 15.74 -23.29 -6.88
C THR A 87 15.66 -21.79 -7.13
N PRO A 88 15.76 -20.96 -6.08
CA PRO A 88 15.93 -19.52 -6.26
C PRO A 88 17.10 -19.26 -7.20
N ASN A 89 16.83 -18.57 -8.30
CA ASN A 89 17.87 -18.24 -9.27
C ASN A 89 18.74 -17.08 -8.75
N PRO A 90 19.97 -16.94 -9.27
CA PRO A 90 20.85 -15.83 -8.90
C PRO A 90 20.22 -14.44 -9.17
N PRO A 91 20.83 -13.36 -8.65
CA PRO A 91 20.49 -11.99 -9.01
C PRO A 91 20.40 -11.79 -10.53
N LEU A 92 19.63 -10.77 -10.96
CA LEU A 92 19.40 -10.44 -12.38
C LEU A 92 18.69 -11.54 -13.17
N THR A 93 17.68 -12.18 -12.58
CA THR A 93 16.90 -13.24 -13.22
C THR A 93 15.55 -12.73 -13.73
N TRP A 94 15.14 -13.22 -14.89
CA TRP A 94 13.79 -13.04 -15.41
C TRP A 94 12.93 -14.28 -15.13
N TYR A 95 11.73 -14.07 -14.62
CA TYR A 95 10.73 -15.11 -14.41
C TYR A 95 9.50 -14.83 -15.26
N LYS A 96 8.80 -15.89 -15.64
CA LYS A 96 7.48 -15.77 -16.26
C LYS A 96 6.51 -16.81 -15.71
N ALA A 97 5.23 -16.47 -15.74
CA ALA A 97 4.14 -17.39 -15.47
C ALA A 97 2.95 -17.05 -16.37
N VAL A 98 2.12 -18.05 -16.66
CA VAL A 98 0.79 -17.83 -17.23
C VAL A 98 -0.21 -18.00 -16.12
N ILE A 99 -1.05 -16.99 -15.91
CA ILE A 99 -1.98 -16.93 -14.78
C ILE A 99 -3.39 -16.55 -15.25
N ASP A 100 -4.39 -17.08 -14.56
CA ASP A 100 -5.78 -16.74 -14.79
C ASP A 100 -6.21 -15.61 -13.87
N VAL A 101 -7.22 -14.84 -14.30
CA VAL A 101 -7.73 -13.73 -13.49
C VAL A 101 -8.52 -14.28 -12.29
N PRO A 102 -8.38 -13.69 -11.09
CA PRO A 102 -9.28 -14.02 -9.99
C PRO A 102 -10.73 -13.67 -10.31
N ASP A 103 -11.65 -14.51 -9.86
CA ASP A 103 -13.10 -14.30 -9.97
C ASP A 103 -13.56 -12.98 -9.30
N GLY A 104 -14.76 -12.52 -9.67
CA GLY A 104 -15.39 -11.33 -9.11
C GLY A 104 -14.88 -10.02 -9.70
N ASP A 105 -15.33 -8.91 -9.12
CA ASP A 105 -15.04 -7.53 -9.61
C ASP A 105 -14.03 -6.78 -8.73
N GLU A 106 -13.56 -7.42 -7.66
CA GLU A 106 -12.73 -6.80 -6.63
C GLU A 106 -11.35 -6.39 -7.16
N PRO A 107 -10.74 -5.27 -6.72
CA PRO A 107 -9.42 -4.87 -7.16
C PRO A 107 -8.40 -6.01 -7.06
N VAL A 108 -7.62 -6.19 -8.11
CA VAL A 108 -6.60 -7.25 -8.20
C VAL A 108 -5.25 -6.72 -7.75
N ILE A 109 -4.52 -7.55 -7.01
CA ILE A 109 -3.23 -7.24 -6.44
C ILE A 109 -2.27 -8.39 -6.73
N LEU A 110 -1.05 -8.06 -7.10
CA LEU A 110 0.07 -8.98 -7.17
C LEU A 110 0.82 -8.96 -5.82
N ASP A 111 0.86 -10.10 -5.14
CA ASP A 111 1.66 -10.29 -3.95
C ASP A 111 3.09 -10.68 -4.33
N LEU A 112 4.04 -9.79 -4.02
CA LEU A 112 5.46 -9.98 -4.27
C LEU A 112 6.25 -10.12 -2.97
N SER A 113 5.59 -10.39 -1.84
CA SER A 113 6.23 -10.50 -0.51
C SER A 113 7.41 -11.48 -0.42
N SER A 114 7.47 -12.47 -1.31
CA SER A 114 8.56 -13.45 -1.40
C SER A 114 9.73 -13.03 -2.29
N MET A 115 9.63 -11.88 -2.95
CA MET A 115 10.61 -11.38 -3.91
C MET A 115 11.59 -10.39 -3.26
N GLY A 116 12.58 -9.93 -4.02
CA GLY A 116 13.59 -8.98 -3.56
C GLY A 116 13.34 -7.57 -4.08
N LYS A 117 13.95 -7.22 -5.20
CA LYS A 117 13.85 -5.92 -5.86
C LYS A 117 13.75 -6.15 -7.36
N GLY A 118 12.93 -5.38 -8.05
CA GLY A 118 12.73 -5.66 -9.45
C GLY A 118 11.63 -4.87 -10.12
N GLN A 119 11.16 -5.41 -11.24
CA GLN A 119 10.10 -4.84 -12.06
C GLN A 119 9.12 -5.95 -12.46
N ALA A 120 7.84 -5.59 -12.59
CA ALA A 120 6.78 -6.52 -12.94
C ALA A 120 5.97 -6.02 -14.13
N TRP A 121 5.55 -6.96 -14.99
CA TRP A 121 4.70 -6.73 -16.14
C TRP A 121 3.59 -7.76 -16.21
N ILE A 122 2.43 -7.34 -16.71
CA ILE A 122 1.31 -8.23 -17.04
C ILE A 122 0.84 -7.92 -18.46
N ASN A 123 0.83 -8.94 -19.34
CA ASN A 123 0.45 -8.78 -20.75
C ASN A 123 1.21 -7.64 -21.46
N GLY A 124 2.49 -7.44 -21.12
CA GLY A 124 3.31 -6.33 -21.64
C GLY A 124 3.16 -4.99 -20.92
N GLU A 125 2.13 -4.81 -20.09
CA GLU A 125 1.90 -3.57 -19.32
C GLU A 125 2.76 -3.56 -18.05
N HIS A 126 3.45 -2.45 -17.80
CA HIS A 126 4.36 -2.33 -16.65
C HIS A 126 3.58 -1.99 -15.37
N ILE A 127 3.52 -2.95 -14.44
CA ILE A 127 2.88 -2.79 -13.12
C ILE A 127 3.66 -1.80 -12.26
N GLY A 128 5.00 -1.86 -12.33
CA GLY A 128 5.87 -0.99 -11.59
C GLY A 128 7.09 -1.69 -11.01
N ARG A 129 7.85 -0.92 -10.22
CA ARG A 129 9.03 -1.40 -9.50
C ARG A 129 8.61 -1.96 -8.16
N TYR A 130 9.15 -3.12 -7.80
CA TYR A 130 9.00 -3.67 -6.46
C TYR A 130 10.32 -3.64 -5.69
N TRP A 131 10.25 -3.51 -4.36
CA TRP A 131 11.43 -3.47 -3.51
C TRP A 131 11.10 -3.89 -2.06
N ILE A 132 10.99 -5.19 -1.84
CA ILE A 132 10.55 -5.79 -0.58
C ILE A 132 11.63 -5.68 0.49
N SER A 133 12.91 -5.78 0.10
CA SER A 133 14.03 -5.59 1.04
C SER A 133 14.17 -4.16 1.55
N PHE A 134 13.46 -3.18 0.95
CA PHE A 134 13.43 -1.82 1.45
C PHE A 134 12.38 -1.70 2.55
N LEU A 135 12.85 -1.79 3.80
CA LEU A 135 12.00 -1.68 4.98
C LEU A 135 11.58 -0.24 5.23
N ALA A 136 10.33 -0.05 5.62
CA ALA A 136 9.83 1.21 6.14
C ALA A 136 10.68 1.62 7.36
N PRO A 137 11.02 2.93 7.50
CA PRO A 137 11.83 3.40 8.60
C PRO A 137 11.29 2.93 9.95
N LEU A 138 12.21 2.59 10.86
CA LEU A 138 11.85 2.44 12.26
C LEU A 138 11.41 3.82 12.77
N GLY A 139 10.29 3.84 13.48
CA GLY A 139 9.68 5.08 13.95
C GLY A 139 8.53 4.83 14.91
N ASP A 140 7.88 5.91 15.32
CA ASP A 140 6.69 5.83 16.15
C ASP A 140 5.48 5.47 15.28
N CYS A 141 5.17 4.19 15.22
CA CYS A 141 3.92 3.66 14.67
C CYS A 141 2.89 3.40 15.79
N SER A 142 2.86 4.25 16.82
CA SER A 142 1.84 4.19 17.86
C SER A 142 0.46 4.56 17.32
N LYS A 143 -0.57 4.22 18.11
CA LYS A 143 -1.94 4.64 17.82
C LYS A 143 -2.00 6.17 17.90
N CYS A 144 -2.56 6.78 16.86
CA CYS A 144 -2.70 8.21 16.80
C CYS A 144 -4.13 8.69 17.09
N ASP A 145 -4.25 9.94 17.54
CA ASP A 145 -5.51 10.64 17.69
C ASP A 145 -5.61 11.72 16.59
N TYR A 146 -6.78 11.86 15.97
CA TYR A 146 -7.00 12.88 14.96
C TYR A 146 -6.87 14.30 15.55
N ARG A 147 -7.10 14.48 16.86
CA ARG A 147 -7.02 15.77 17.57
C ARG A 147 -5.59 16.22 17.80
N GLY A 148 -5.40 17.53 17.91
CA GLY A 148 -4.09 18.16 18.11
C GLY A 148 -3.25 18.24 16.84
N ASN A 149 -2.10 18.90 16.93
CA ASN A 149 -1.26 19.16 15.76
C ASN A 149 -0.89 17.86 15.02
N TYR A 150 -0.93 17.94 13.69
CA TYR A 150 -0.53 16.86 12.81
C TYR A 150 0.94 16.99 12.42
N SER A 151 1.60 15.86 12.26
CA SER A 151 2.90 15.74 11.60
C SER A 151 2.90 14.48 10.73
N LEU A 152 3.80 14.41 9.74
CA LEU A 152 3.91 13.27 8.83
C LEU A 152 4.15 11.93 9.54
N HIS A 153 4.65 11.96 10.78
CA HIS A 153 4.95 10.76 11.56
C HIS A 153 3.86 10.42 12.59
N LYS A 154 2.89 11.30 12.81
CA LYS A 154 1.90 11.16 13.90
C LYS A 154 1.09 9.87 13.81
N CYS A 155 0.73 9.47 12.58
CA CYS A 155 -0.13 8.32 12.30
C CYS A 155 0.57 7.32 11.36
N ALA A 156 1.91 7.23 11.43
CA ALA A 156 2.64 6.27 10.61
C ALA A 156 2.22 4.84 10.98
N THR A 157 2.20 3.95 9.99
CA THR A 157 1.93 2.53 10.18
C THR A 157 2.98 1.70 9.44
N ASN A 158 3.01 0.40 9.70
CA ASN A 158 3.90 -0.54 9.00
C ASN A 158 5.42 -0.31 9.21
N CYS A 159 5.82 0.31 10.32
CA CYS A 159 7.23 0.53 10.66
C CYS A 159 8.01 -0.80 10.72
N GLY A 160 9.21 -0.83 10.14
CA GLY A 160 10.09 -2.01 10.14
C GLY A 160 9.63 -3.17 9.24
N GLN A 161 8.48 -3.04 8.58
CA GLN A 161 8.02 -3.99 7.56
C GLN A 161 8.49 -3.55 6.18
N PRO A 162 8.48 -4.44 5.17
CA PRO A 162 8.66 -4.03 3.78
C PRO A 162 7.76 -2.84 3.43
N SER A 163 8.33 -1.82 2.79
CA SER A 163 7.62 -0.58 2.46
C SER A 163 6.39 -0.82 1.59
N GLN A 164 6.46 -1.82 0.71
CA GLN A 164 5.34 -2.31 -0.09
C GLN A 164 5.58 -3.77 -0.49
N THR A 165 4.56 -4.62 -0.31
CA THR A 165 4.56 -6.02 -0.80
C THR A 165 3.46 -6.29 -1.83
N LEU A 166 2.41 -5.48 -1.79
CA LEU A 166 1.20 -5.61 -2.57
C LEU A 166 1.19 -4.57 -3.70
N TYR A 167 1.12 -5.03 -4.95
CA TYR A 167 1.18 -4.19 -6.14
C TYR A 167 -0.13 -4.26 -6.90
N HIS A 168 -0.79 -3.12 -7.11
CA HIS A 168 -2.08 -3.07 -7.78
C HIS A 168 -1.97 -3.45 -9.25
N VAL A 169 -2.87 -4.32 -9.71
CA VAL A 169 -3.01 -4.70 -11.12
C VAL A 169 -4.40 -4.29 -11.60
N PRO A 170 -4.51 -3.29 -12.50
CA PRO A 170 -5.79 -2.90 -13.07
C PRO A 170 -6.48 -4.08 -13.76
N ARG A 171 -7.75 -4.35 -13.39
CA ARG A 171 -8.53 -5.43 -14.03
C ARG A 171 -8.63 -5.26 -15.55
N SER A 172 -8.63 -4.03 -16.06
CA SER A 172 -8.65 -3.74 -17.49
C SER A 172 -7.41 -4.23 -18.26
N TRP A 173 -6.31 -4.57 -17.57
CA TRP A 173 -5.12 -5.15 -18.18
C TRP A 173 -5.19 -6.68 -18.25
N LEU A 174 -6.17 -7.30 -17.59
CA LEU A 174 -6.32 -8.74 -17.49
C LEU A 174 -7.33 -9.26 -18.51
N ARG A 175 -7.00 -10.40 -19.10
CA ARG A 175 -7.85 -11.27 -19.91
C ARG A 175 -8.46 -12.34 -18.98
N PRO A 176 -9.59 -12.98 -19.35
CA PRO A 176 -10.18 -14.05 -18.54
C PRO A 176 -9.21 -15.19 -18.22
N THR A 177 -8.38 -15.59 -19.19
CA THR A 177 -7.38 -16.65 -19.02
C THR A 177 -6.13 -16.32 -19.81
N GLY A 178 -5.02 -16.97 -19.46
CA GLY A 178 -3.80 -16.91 -20.27
C GLY A 178 -3.06 -15.57 -20.18
N ASN A 179 -3.07 -14.92 -19.01
CA ASN A 179 -2.33 -13.68 -18.79
C ASN A 179 -0.85 -14.00 -18.59
N LEU A 180 0.03 -13.28 -19.31
CA LEU A 180 1.47 -13.43 -19.18
C LEU A 180 1.99 -12.49 -18.09
N LEU A 181 2.38 -13.05 -16.94
CA LEU A 181 3.12 -12.35 -15.90
C LEU A 181 4.62 -12.52 -16.16
N VAL A 182 5.36 -11.40 -16.19
CA VAL A 182 6.82 -11.40 -16.27
C VAL A 182 7.40 -10.56 -15.15
N LEU A 183 8.43 -11.09 -14.48
CA LEU A 183 9.15 -10.41 -13.42
C LEU A 183 10.63 -10.34 -13.79
N PHE A 184 11.25 -9.18 -13.56
CA PHE A 184 12.69 -9.05 -13.48
C PHE A 184 13.09 -8.93 -12.01
N GLU A 185 13.86 -9.88 -11.49
CA GLU A 185 14.37 -9.92 -10.11
C GLU A 185 15.86 -9.55 -10.08
N GLU A 186 16.15 -8.41 -9.49
CA GLU A 186 17.47 -7.80 -9.40
C GLU A 186 18.34 -8.43 -8.31
N THR A 187 17.77 -8.82 -7.17
CA THR A 187 18.54 -9.18 -5.96
C THR A 187 18.41 -10.65 -5.55
N GLY A 188 17.30 -11.30 -5.87
CA GLY A 188 16.97 -12.66 -5.47
C GLY A 188 15.64 -12.72 -4.71
N GLY A 189 14.88 -13.78 -4.97
CA GLY A 189 13.52 -13.97 -4.45
C GLY A 189 12.98 -15.34 -4.78
N ASP A 190 11.89 -15.74 -4.12
CA ASP A 190 11.19 -17.01 -4.34
C ASP A 190 9.92 -16.79 -5.17
N PRO A 191 9.95 -17.06 -6.49
CA PRO A 191 8.81 -16.83 -7.36
C PRO A 191 7.65 -17.81 -7.12
N SER A 192 7.86 -18.92 -6.40
CA SER A 192 6.83 -19.95 -6.19
C SER A 192 5.68 -19.49 -5.29
N LYS A 193 5.89 -18.39 -4.54
CA LYS A 193 4.90 -17.80 -3.63
C LYS A 193 4.23 -16.54 -4.20
N VAL A 194 4.64 -16.11 -5.40
CA VAL A 194 4.00 -14.98 -6.08
C VAL A 194 2.58 -15.39 -6.49
N SER A 195 1.61 -14.54 -6.18
CA SER A 195 0.20 -14.83 -6.44
C SER A 195 -0.61 -13.58 -6.78
N LEU A 196 -1.69 -13.77 -7.53
CA LEU A 196 -2.72 -12.75 -7.67
C LEU A 196 -3.78 -12.95 -6.59
N LEU A 197 -4.09 -11.86 -5.92
CA LEU A 197 -5.08 -11.77 -4.85
C LEU A 197 -6.13 -10.73 -5.23
N THR A 198 -7.32 -10.86 -4.64
CA THR A 198 -8.35 -9.82 -4.67
C THR A 198 -8.37 -9.08 -3.34
N ARG A 199 -8.62 -7.78 -3.37
CA ARG A 199 -8.80 -6.97 -2.16
C ARG A 199 -10.28 -6.64 -1.95
N SER A 200 -10.89 -7.23 -0.94
CA SER A 200 -12.21 -6.85 -0.44
C SER A 200 -12.11 -6.09 0.88
N ILE A 201 -13.08 -5.20 1.12
CA ILE A 201 -13.32 -4.61 2.45
C ILE A 201 -14.52 -5.33 3.03
N ASP A 202 -14.25 -6.33 3.87
CA ASP A 202 -15.30 -7.17 4.46
C ASP A 202 -15.87 -6.58 5.76
N SER A 203 -15.16 -5.66 6.41
CA SER A 203 -15.60 -4.99 7.65
C SER A 203 -15.45 -3.48 7.50
N VAL A 204 -16.50 -2.75 7.86
CA VAL A 204 -16.51 -1.29 7.92
C VAL A 204 -16.85 -0.85 9.33
N CYS A 205 -16.29 0.28 9.75
CA CYS A 205 -16.35 0.70 11.14
C CYS A 205 -16.18 2.22 11.25
N ALA A 206 -16.71 2.77 12.33
CA ALA A 206 -16.54 4.17 12.65
C ALA A 206 -16.70 4.42 14.16
N HIS A 207 -16.10 5.51 14.65
CA HIS A 207 -16.25 5.98 16.03
C HIS A 207 -16.41 7.50 16.03
N ALA A 208 -17.59 7.98 16.45
CA ALA A 208 -17.93 9.40 16.47
C ALA A 208 -18.28 9.84 17.90
N PHE A 209 -17.73 10.98 18.35
CA PHE A 209 -18.09 11.60 19.64
C PHE A 209 -19.20 12.64 19.45
N GLU A 210 -19.99 12.88 20.49
CA GLU A 210 -21.05 13.90 20.47
C GLU A 210 -20.50 15.33 20.33
N THR A 211 -19.21 15.51 20.60
CA THR A 211 -18.48 16.78 20.46
C THR A 211 -17.82 16.96 19.09
N HIS A 212 -17.93 15.97 18.19
CA HIS A 212 -17.38 16.11 16.84
C HIS A 212 -18.17 17.17 16.05
N PRO A 213 -17.48 17.97 15.21
CA PRO A 213 -18.18 18.87 14.31
C PRO A 213 -19.00 18.06 13.30
N PRO A 214 -20.13 18.59 12.82
CA PRO A 214 -20.89 17.95 11.77
C PRO A 214 -20.11 17.96 10.46
N SER A 215 -20.45 17.06 9.53
CA SER A 215 -19.73 16.92 8.26
C SER A 215 -19.72 18.23 7.46
N ILE A 216 -18.64 18.50 6.73
CA ILE A 216 -18.53 19.72 5.89
C ILE A 216 -19.67 19.82 4.87
N GLN A 217 -20.19 18.68 4.41
CA GLN A 217 -21.33 18.62 3.49
C GLN A 217 -22.62 19.21 4.11
N SER A 218 -22.80 19.09 5.43
CA SER A 218 -23.93 19.69 6.13
C SER A 218 -23.86 21.22 6.21
N TRP A 219 -22.67 21.82 6.03
CA TRP A 219 -22.48 23.27 6.11
C TRP A 219 -22.98 24.00 4.86
N GLN A 220 -23.30 23.27 3.77
CA GLN A 220 -23.70 23.87 2.49
C GLN A 220 -25.18 24.22 2.35
N LYS A 221 -26.06 23.88 3.32
CA LYS A 221 -27.52 23.93 3.12
C LYS A 221 -28.30 25.14 3.67
N THR A 222 -27.67 26.17 4.22
CA THR A 222 -28.39 27.38 4.68
C THR A 222 -27.79 28.67 4.12
N LYS A 223 -28.15 29.00 2.87
CA LYS A 223 -28.13 30.38 2.37
C LYS A 223 -29.57 30.89 2.29
N VAL A 224 -30.05 31.51 3.36
CA VAL A 224 -31.16 32.46 3.32
C VAL A 224 -30.63 33.76 3.91
N ASN A 225 -30.68 34.85 3.13
CA ASN A 225 -30.34 36.21 3.57
C ASN A 225 -28.94 36.44 4.15
N SER A 226 -27.88 35.83 3.58
CA SER A 226 -26.47 36.17 3.86
C SER A 226 -25.98 35.98 5.31
N GLU A 227 -26.79 35.39 6.19
CA GLU A 227 -26.37 34.91 7.50
C GLU A 227 -26.22 33.39 7.45
N VAL A 228 -25.04 32.89 7.81
CA VAL A 228 -24.82 31.45 8.01
C VAL A 228 -25.53 31.07 9.30
N LEU A 229 -26.79 30.65 9.18
CA LEU A 229 -27.46 29.94 10.26
C LEU A 229 -26.74 28.60 10.43
N ARG A 230 -25.85 28.54 11.45
CA ARG A 230 -25.39 27.27 12.01
C ARG A 230 -26.61 26.62 12.66
N GLU A 231 -27.41 25.90 11.88
CA GLU A 231 -28.25 24.88 12.49
C GLU A 231 -27.32 23.98 13.31
N ASN A 232 -27.71 23.68 14.55
CA ASN A 232 -27.02 22.71 15.39
C ASN A 232 -27.18 21.33 14.77
N VAL A 233 -26.42 21.05 13.69
CA VAL A 233 -26.41 19.75 13.05
C VAL A 233 -25.70 18.80 14.01
N GLU A 234 -26.46 17.85 14.53
CA GLU A 234 -25.92 16.81 15.40
C GLU A 234 -24.88 15.97 14.63
N PRO A 235 -23.76 15.59 15.26
CA PRO A 235 -22.76 14.76 14.61
C PRO A 235 -23.39 13.43 14.21
N SER A 236 -23.01 12.92 13.05
CA SER A 236 -23.46 11.61 12.57
C SER A 236 -22.28 10.71 12.26
N LEU A 237 -22.50 9.42 12.47
CA LEU A 237 -21.60 8.36 12.05
C LEU A 237 -22.06 7.86 10.68
N GLN A 238 -21.12 7.68 9.75
CA GLN A 238 -21.40 7.15 8.42
C GLN A 238 -20.65 5.85 8.20
N LEU A 239 -21.32 4.86 7.63
CA LEU A 239 -20.74 3.60 7.16
C LEU A 239 -21.07 3.44 5.69
N ASP A 240 -20.12 2.95 4.91
CA ASP A 240 -20.29 2.70 3.48
C ASP A 240 -19.52 1.45 3.07
N CYS A 241 -20.21 0.51 2.42
CA CYS A 241 -19.60 -0.69 1.85
C CYS A 241 -18.96 -0.39 0.49
N SER A 242 -18.07 -1.27 0.04
CA SER A 242 -17.56 -1.20 -1.33
C SER A 242 -18.69 -1.43 -2.35
N VAL A 243 -18.50 -0.89 -3.56
CA VAL A 243 -19.48 -0.96 -4.65
C VAL A 243 -20.00 -2.39 -4.84
N GLY A 244 -21.32 -2.54 -4.90
CA GLY A 244 -21.98 -3.83 -5.12
C GLY A 244 -22.24 -4.64 -3.84
N ARG A 245 -21.67 -4.26 -2.69
CA ARG A 245 -21.87 -4.93 -1.40
C ARG A 245 -22.86 -4.17 -0.53
N ARG A 246 -23.44 -4.87 0.44
CA ARG A 246 -24.36 -4.31 1.43
C ARG A 246 -23.93 -4.70 2.83
N ILE A 247 -24.33 -3.91 3.81
CA ILE A 247 -24.13 -4.23 5.22
C ILE A 247 -24.98 -5.46 5.55
N SER A 248 -24.34 -6.59 5.78
CA SER A 248 -25.01 -7.88 5.99
C SER A 248 -25.15 -8.27 7.46
N SER A 249 -24.31 -7.72 8.33
CA SER A 249 -24.43 -7.88 9.78
C SER A 249 -23.76 -6.75 10.56
N ILE A 250 -24.21 -6.51 11.78
CA ILE A 250 -23.56 -5.60 12.73
C ILE A 250 -22.75 -6.48 13.70
N LYS A 251 -21.43 -6.28 13.75
CA LYS A 251 -20.53 -7.01 14.66
C LYS A 251 -20.48 -6.37 16.03
N PHE A 252 -20.58 -5.05 16.08
CA PHE A 252 -20.52 -4.27 17.30
C PHE A 252 -21.26 -2.95 17.13
N ALA A 253 -22.01 -2.55 18.14
CA ALA A 253 -22.58 -1.21 18.25
C ALA A 253 -22.65 -0.81 19.71
N SER A 254 -22.16 0.38 20.04
CA SER A 254 -22.25 0.92 21.40
C SER A 254 -22.30 2.44 21.39
N PHE A 255 -23.43 2.99 21.83
CA PHE A 255 -23.60 4.38 22.20
C PHE A 255 -23.38 4.56 23.70
N GLY A 256 -22.43 5.41 24.09
CA GLY A 256 -22.02 5.61 25.48
C GLY A 256 -20.54 5.97 25.54
N ASN A 257 -19.72 5.20 26.27
CA ASN A 257 -18.27 5.38 26.31
C ASN A 257 -17.47 4.16 25.81
N PRO A 258 -17.75 3.64 24.60
CA PRO A 258 -17.00 2.52 24.05
C PRO A 258 -15.49 2.80 24.00
N LYS A 259 -14.71 1.72 24.12
CA LYS A 259 -13.25 1.74 24.07
C LYS A 259 -12.76 0.88 22.91
N GLY A 260 -11.49 1.05 22.55
CA GLY A 260 -10.84 0.26 21.52
C GLY A 260 -10.74 0.97 20.19
N VAL A 261 -10.50 0.20 19.14
CA VAL A 261 -10.36 0.68 17.75
C VAL A 261 -11.13 -0.29 16.85
N CYS A 262 -11.34 0.11 15.60
CA CYS A 262 -11.96 -0.74 14.58
C CYS A 262 -11.37 -2.17 14.58
N GLY A 263 -12.24 -3.19 14.57
CA GLY A 263 -11.85 -4.60 14.66
C GLY A 263 -11.65 -5.11 16.10
N ASN A 264 -11.62 -4.23 17.10
CA ASN A 264 -11.48 -4.58 18.51
C ASN A 264 -12.14 -3.54 19.42
N PHE A 265 -13.40 -3.21 19.12
CA PHE A 265 -14.21 -2.36 19.98
C PHE A 265 -14.72 -3.16 21.19
N MET A 266 -14.84 -2.47 22.32
CA MET A 266 -15.36 -3.00 23.57
C MET A 266 -16.36 -2.03 24.17
N LYS A 267 -17.40 -2.57 24.83
CA LYS A 267 -18.31 -1.75 25.63
C LYS A 267 -17.55 -1.09 26.76
N GLY A 268 -17.86 0.17 27.03
CA GLY A 268 -17.30 0.90 28.17
C GLY A 268 -18.06 0.62 29.45
N THR A 269 -17.88 1.49 30.45
CA THR A 269 -18.64 1.43 31.70
C THR A 269 -20.10 1.87 31.54
N CYS A 270 -20.42 2.56 30.44
CA CYS A 270 -21.76 2.99 30.10
C CYS A 270 -22.09 2.72 28.63
N HIS A 271 -23.27 2.17 28.39
CA HIS A 271 -23.75 1.73 27.09
C HIS A 271 -25.28 1.72 27.07
N SER A 272 -25.90 2.24 26.02
CA SER A 272 -27.34 2.08 25.75
C SER A 272 -27.61 0.68 25.18
N VAL A 273 -28.58 -0.03 25.77
CA VAL A 273 -28.97 -1.38 25.32
C VAL A 273 -29.65 -1.37 23.95
N GLU A 274 -30.17 -0.23 23.50
CA GLU A 274 -30.80 0.01 22.21
C GLU A 274 -29.78 0.21 21.07
N SER A 275 -28.48 0.37 21.40
CA SER A 275 -27.42 0.67 20.42
C SER A 275 -27.44 -0.26 19.21
N GLU A 276 -27.48 -1.57 19.44
CA GLU A 276 -27.42 -2.56 18.38
C GLU A 276 -28.67 -2.52 17.50
N LYS A 277 -29.85 -2.54 18.11
CA LYS A 277 -31.13 -2.48 17.41
C LYS A 277 -31.30 -1.21 16.58
N ALA A 278 -30.85 -0.06 17.09
CA ALA A 278 -30.90 1.21 16.38
C ALA A 278 -30.01 1.20 15.13
N VAL A 279 -28.79 0.67 15.26
CA VAL A 279 -27.85 0.54 14.14
C VAL A 279 -28.34 -0.48 13.11
N GLU A 280 -28.83 -1.65 13.55
CA GLU A 280 -29.41 -2.65 12.65
C GLU A 280 -30.54 -2.07 11.81
N LYS A 281 -31.46 -1.35 12.44
CA LYS A 281 -32.59 -0.70 11.76
C LYS A 281 -32.13 0.29 10.70
N ALA A 282 -31.04 1.03 10.95
CA ALA A 282 -30.54 2.05 10.03
C ALA A 282 -29.66 1.47 8.90
N CYS A 283 -28.91 0.41 9.17
CA CYS A 283 -27.80 -0.01 8.32
C CYS A 283 -28.00 -1.36 7.63
N LEU A 284 -28.73 -2.30 8.23
CA LEU A 284 -28.81 -3.67 7.70
C LEU A 284 -29.46 -3.71 6.31
N GLY A 285 -28.81 -4.37 5.36
CA GLY A 285 -29.24 -4.50 3.97
C GLY A 285 -29.01 -3.26 3.09
N GLN A 286 -28.45 -2.18 3.64
CA GLN A 286 -28.11 -0.95 2.91
C GLN A 286 -26.66 -0.99 2.40
N HIS A 287 -26.39 -0.26 1.32
CA HIS A 287 -25.01 -0.05 0.84
C HIS A 287 -24.21 0.83 1.81
N GLY A 288 -24.85 1.88 2.30
CA GLY A 288 -24.33 2.77 3.33
C GLY A 288 -25.46 3.35 4.16
N CYS A 289 -25.11 3.81 5.36
CA CYS A 289 -26.05 4.37 6.32
C CYS A 289 -25.44 5.54 7.08
N SER A 290 -26.29 6.39 7.63
CA SER A 290 -25.89 7.48 8.53
C SER A 290 -26.73 7.45 9.79
N ILE A 291 -26.07 7.46 10.94
CA ILE A 291 -26.72 7.40 12.25
C ILE A 291 -26.36 8.67 13.02
N THR A 292 -27.38 9.40 13.45
CA THR A 292 -27.19 10.58 14.29
C THR A 292 -26.70 10.16 15.68
N ASN A 293 -25.62 10.76 16.14
CA ASN A 293 -25.00 10.46 17.42
C ASN A 293 -25.68 11.25 18.54
N SER A 294 -26.97 10.96 18.78
CA SER A 294 -27.75 11.63 19.81
C SER A 294 -28.60 10.66 20.64
N PRO A 295 -28.88 10.97 21.92
CA PRO A 295 -29.64 10.07 22.79
C PRO A 295 -31.02 9.67 22.27
N LYS A 296 -31.64 10.50 21.42
CA LYS A 296 -32.98 10.24 20.85
C LYS A 296 -33.01 8.97 19.99
N GLU A 297 -31.94 8.70 19.24
CA GLU A 297 -31.85 7.51 18.39
C GLU A 297 -31.66 6.22 19.18
N PHE A 298 -31.21 6.33 20.43
CA PHE A 298 -30.84 5.21 21.30
C PHE A 298 -31.77 5.05 22.50
N GLY A 299 -33.02 5.49 22.39
CA GLY A 299 -34.05 5.29 23.43
C GLY A 299 -33.93 6.23 24.64
N GLY A 300 -33.03 7.21 24.63
CA GLY A 300 -32.82 8.18 25.69
C GLY A 300 -31.37 8.28 26.15
N ASP A 301 -31.13 9.09 27.18
CA ASP A 301 -29.79 9.23 27.77
C ASP A 301 -29.57 8.21 28.90
N ALA A 302 -29.05 7.02 28.54
CA ALA A 302 -28.63 6.00 29.50
C ALA A 302 -27.29 6.33 30.20
N CYS A 303 -26.57 7.37 29.75
CA CYS A 303 -25.20 7.69 30.14
C CYS A 303 -25.06 9.15 30.62
N VAL A 304 -25.85 9.51 31.63
CA VAL A 304 -25.86 10.85 32.22
C VAL A 304 -24.48 11.19 32.79
N GLY A 305 -23.99 12.40 32.52
CA GLY A 305 -22.69 12.90 33.00
C GLY A 305 -21.47 12.29 32.30
N THR A 306 -21.68 11.47 31.26
CA THR A 306 -20.59 10.91 30.44
C THR A 306 -20.59 11.54 29.06
N VAL A 307 -19.41 11.91 28.55
CA VAL A 307 -19.25 12.35 27.15
C VAL A 307 -19.52 11.16 26.25
N LYS A 308 -20.53 11.27 25.40
CA LYS A 308 -21.02 10.14 24.61
C LYS A 308 -20.29 10.03 23.27
N SER A 309 -20.18 8.79 22.83
CA SER A 309 -19.72 8.44 21.51
C SER A 309 -20.41 7.18 21.02
N LEU A 310 -20.56 7.08 19.71
CA LEU A 310 -21.06 5.91 19.02
C LEU A 310 -19.89 5.22 18.31
N ALA A 311 -19.63 3.96 18.65
CA ALA A 311 -18.73 3.09 17.93
C ALA A 311 -19.52 1.96 17.28
N VAL A 312 -19.30 1.73 15.98
CA VAL A 312 -19.97 0.70 15.19
C VAL A 312 -18.95 -0.06 14.35
N GLU A 313 -19.13 -1.38 14.26
CA GLU A 313 -18.47 -2.25 13.31
C GLU A 313 -19.51 -3.15 12.63
N ALA A 314 -19.42 -3.27 11.31
CA ALA A 314 -20.37 -3.99 10.47
C ALA A 314 -19.64 -4.78 9.38
N THR A 315 -20.25 -5.89 8.94
CA THR A 315 -19.76 -6.73 7.85
C THR A 315 -20.40 -6.32 6.52
N CYS A 316 -19.63 -6.29 5.44
CA CYS A 316 -20.09 -6.06 4.08
C CYS A 316 -20.00 -7.35 3.24
N SER A 317 -21.10 -7.73 2.58
CA SER A 317 -21.13 -8.85 1.63
C SER A 317 -22.04 -8.55 0.44
#